data_AF-A0AAV3BG86-F1
#
_entry.id   AF-A0AAV3BG86-F1
#
_cell.length_a   1.000
_cell.length_b   1.000
_cell.length_c   1.000
_cell.angle_alpha   90.00
_cell.angle_beta   90.00
_cell.angle_gamma   90.00
#
_symmetry.space_group_name_H-M   'P 1'
#
loop_
_entity.id
_entity.type
_entity.pdbx_description
1 polymer ?
#
loop_
_entity_poly.entity_id
_entity_poly.type
_entity_poly.pdbx_seq_one_letter_code
_entity_poly.pdbx_strand_id
1 'polypeptide(L)'
;MHRSLQHGSALLAGIQGMGLSVFGDRKHRMNNVLGVVIPKGIPGEQVRQLLLNDFGIEIGTSFGPLNGKIWRIGTMGYNARKDCVMQTLVALEAVLNRLGFTTVQGAGLQATWDVYQVDSAHQVDSAHQVDSTHQADSAQRNSDHAQLNGAN
;
A
#
# COMPACT_ATOMS: atom_id res chain seq x y z
N MET A 1 3.55 7.04 -11.56
CA MET A 1 4.27 7.27 -10.28
C MET A 1 3.39 7.18 -9.04
N HIS A 2 2.08 7.51 -9.08
CA HIS A 2 1.19 7.45 -7.90
C HIS A 2 0.92 6.03 -7.33
N ARG A 3 0.89 4.98 -8.18
CA ARG A 3 0.53 3.61 -7.77
C ARG A 3 1.47 3.01 -6.72
N SER A 4 2.79 3.11 -6.90
CA SER A 4 3.76 2.54 -5.96
C SER A 4 3.76 3.25 -4.61
N LEU A 5 3.45 4.55 -4.58
CA LEU A 5 3.29 5.35 -3.36
C LEU A 5 2.14 4.84 -2.49
N GLN A 6 0.98 4.60 -3.11
CA GLN A 6 -0.20 4.07 -2.44
C GLN A 6 0.07 2.69 -1.84
N HIS A 7 0.57 1.75 -2.65
CA HIS A 7 0.83 0.39 -2.19
C HIS A 7 1.94 0.32 -1.13
N GLY A 8 2.98 1.15 -1.24
CA GLY A 8 4.00 1.27 -0.21
C GLY A 8 3.45 1.81 1.11
N SER A 9 2.53 2.78 1.07
CA SER A 9 1.88 3.33 2.26
C SER A 9 0.93 2.32 2.91
N ALA A 10 0.16 1.58 2.10
CA ALA A 10 -0.73 0.53 2.58
C ALA A 10 0.04 -0.65 3.20
N LEU A 11 1.17 -1.05 2.58
CA LEU A 11 2.07 -2.07 3.12
C LEU A 11 2.67 -1.61 4.45
N LEU A 12 3.14 -0.37 4.55
CA LEU A 12 3.63 0.21 5.80
C LEU A 12 2.57 0.09 6.90
N ALA A 13 1.36 0.57 6.63
CA ALA A 13 0.28 0.57 7.62
C ALA A 13 0.00 -0.86 8.12
N GLY A 14 0.02 -1.85 7.24
CA GLY A 14 -0.18 -3.25 7.62
C GLY A 14 0.95 -3.83 8.46
N ILE A 15 2.21 -3.53 8.12
CA ILE A 15 3.37 -3.93 8.92
C ILE A 15 3.29 -3.31 10.33
N GLN A 16 2.96 -2.02 10.42
CA GLN A 16 2.80 -1.34 11.71
C GLN A 16 1.60 -1.89 12.50
N GLY A 17 0.47 -2.18 11.83
CA GLY A 17 -0.72 -2.78 12.43
C GLY A 17 -0.48 -4.20 12.96
N MET A 18 0.46 -4.95 12.37
CA MET A 18 0.91 -6.24 12.91
C MET A 18 1.84 -6.10 14.13
N GLY A 19 2.23 -4.89 14.53
CA GLY A 19 3.16 -4.65 15.62
C GLY A 19 4.65 -4.79 15.23
N LEU A 20 4.95 -4.76 13.93
CA LEU A 20 6.33 -4.82 13.43
C LEU A 20 6.92 -3.41 13.27
N SER A 21 8.20 -3.29 13.58
CA SER A 21 8.96 -2.06 13.38
C SER A 21 9.53 -1.98 11.97
N VAL A 22 9.65 -0.75 11.45
CA VAL A 22 10.25 -0.47 10.14
C VAL A 22 11.60 0.22 10.29
N PHE A 23 12.52 -0.11 9.40
CA PHE A 23 13.88 0.40 9.37
C PHE A 23 14.01 1.63 8.45
N GLY A 24 14.72 2.65 8.92
CA GLY A 24 15.00 3.89 8.18
C GLY A 24 14.19 5.11 8.64
N ASP A 25 14.60 6.29 8.19
CA ASP A 25 13.89 7.55 8.46
C ASP A 25 12.60 7.61 7.64
N ARG A 26 11.48 7.87 8.31
CA ARG A 26 10.15 7.97 7.69
C ARG A 26 10.07 9.10 6.66
N LYS A 27 10.89 10.16 6.80
CA LYS A 27 10.85 11.34 5.92
C LYS A 27 11.57 11.15 4.58
N HIS A 28 12.56 10.25 4.52
CA HIS A 28 13.41 10.05 3.34
C HIS A 28 13.36 8.62 2.79
N ARG A 29 12.31 7.88 3.13
CA ARG A 29 12.16 6.49 2.70
C ARG A 29 11.82 6.38 1.22
N MET A 30 12.24 5.27 0.62
CA MET A 30 11.85 4.92 -0.74
C MET A 30 10.43 4.33 -0.73
N ASN A 31 9.57 4.79 -1.64
CA ASN A 31 8.14 4.43 -1.64
C ASN A 31 7.86 2.99 -2.08
N ASN A 32 8.82 2.35 -2.73
CA ASN A 32 8.68 1.05 -3.39
C ASN A 32 9.39 -0.10 -2.66
N VAL A 33 10.15 0.18 -1.60
CA VAL A 33 10.82 -0.84 -0.77
C VAL A 33 10.66 -0.45 0.68
N LEU A 34 10.12 -1.38 1.47
CA LEU A 34 9.97 -1.24 2.90
C LEU A 34 10.97 -2.15 3.62
N GLY A 35 11.81 -1.56 4.47
CA GLY A 35 12.67 -2.30 5.39
C GLY A 35 11.90 -2.66 6.66
N VAL A 36 11.67 -3.93 6.93
CA VAL A 36 10.96 -4.42 8.12
C VAL A 36 11.98 -5.01 9.09
N VAL A 37 11.98 -4.57 10.34
CA VAL A 37 12.88 -5.09 11.38
C VAL A 37 12.42 -6.49 11.79
N ILE A 38 13.36 -7.42 11.83
CA ILE A 38 13.11 -8.79 12.26
C ILE A 38 12.93 -8.79 13.77
N PRO A 39 11.78 -9.24 14.30
CA PRO A 39 11.55 -9.28 15.75
C PRO A 39 12.59 -10.16 16.45
N LYS A 40 12.97 -9.76 17.67
CA LYS A 40 13.91 -10.55 18.48
C LYS A 40 13.33 -11.94 18.75
N GLY A 41 14.14 -12.97 18.54
CA GLY A 41 13.75 -14.37 18.76
C GLY A 41 13.08 -15.03 17.55
N ILE A 42 12.78 -14.28 16.48
CA ILE A 42 12.23 -14.85 15.25
C ILE A 42 13.37 -15.18 14.27
N PRO A 43 13.45 -16.43 13.76
CA PRO A 43 14.46 -16.83 12.79
C PRO A 43 14.18 -16.23 11.41
N GLY A 44 14.89 -15.13 11.13
CA GLY A 44 14.73 -14.32 9.91
C GLY A 44 14.72 -15.09 8.60
N GLU A 45 15.63 -16.05 8.44
CA GLU A 45 15.75 -16.85 7.22
C GLU A 45 14.64 -17.90 7.11
N GLN A 46 14.23 -18.49 8.23
CA GLN A 46 13.14 -19.47 8.23
C GLN A 46 11.82 -18.84 7.81
N VAL A 47 11.54 -17.60 8.23
CA VAL A 47 10.38 -16.83 7.75
C VAL A 47 10.41 -16.71 6.23
N ARG A 48 11.56 -16.34 5.65
CA ARG A 48 11.71 -16.20 4.18
C ARG A 48 11.47 -17.51 3.45
N GLN A 49 12.02 -18.61 3.96
CA GLN A 49 11.86 -19.93 3.36
C GLN A 49 10.41 -20.40 3.40
N LEU A 50 9.70 -20.20 4.53
CA LEU A 50 8.30 -20.57 4.64
C LEU A 50 7.41 -19.72 3.71
N LEU A 51 7.66 -18.42 3.61
CA LEU A 51 6.94 -17.56 2.66
C LEU A 51 7.14 -18.00 1.21
N LEU A 52 8.36 -18.36 0.84
CA LEU A 52 8.66 -18.81 -0.51
C LEU A 52 8.05 -20.18 -0.80
N ASN A 53 8.22 -21.14 0.10
CA ASN A 53 7.84 -22.53 -0.15
C ASN A 53 6.34 -22.77 -0.04
N ASP A 54 5.66 -22.14 0.94
CA ASP A 54 4.24 -22.41 1.22
C ASP A 54 3.31 -21.43 0.50
N PHE A 55 3.79 -20.19 0.24
CA PHE A 55 2.96 -19.13 -0.35
C PHE A 55 3.47 -18.64 -1.71
N GLY A 56 4.66 -19.07 -2.15
CA GLY A 56 5.27 -18.57 -3.40
C GLY A 56 5.71 -17.10 -3.31
N ILE A 57 5.89 -16.57 -2.10
CA ILE A 57 6.20 -15.16 -1.86
C ILE A 57 7.67 -15.00 -1.48
N GLU A 58 8.42 -14.35 -2.34
CA GLU A 58 9.82 -14.02 -2.05
C GLU A 58 9.94 -12.62 -1.41
N ILE A 59 10.62 -12.54 -0.27
CA ILE A 59 11.06 -11.28 0.33
C ILE A 59 12.58 -11.21 0.39
N GLY A 60 13.12 -10.00 0.21
CA GLY A 60 14.55 -9.77 0.18
C GLY A 60 15.18 -9.86 1.56
N THR A 61 16.33 -10.52 1.65
CA THR A 61 17.23 -10.39 2.81
C THR A 61 18.09 -9.13 2.69
N SER A 62 18.80 -8.80 3.77
CA SER A 62 19.81 -7.76 3.79
C SER A 62 21.21 -8.35 3.84
N PHE A 63 22.18 -7.62 3.31
CA PHE A 63 23.59 -8.02 3.29
C PHE A 63 24.42 -7.10 4.19
N GLY A 64 25.65 -7.54 4.51
CA GLY A 64 26.59 -6.76 5.32
C GLY A 64 26.08 -6.50 6.75
N PRO A 65 26.18 -5.27 7.27
CA PRO A 65 25.91 -4.99 8.70
C PRO A 65 24.44 -5.16 9.11
N LEU A 66 23.54 -5.30 8.13
CA LEU A 66 22.10 -5.49 8.32
C LEU A 66 21.65 -6.95 8.06
N ASN A 67 22.58 -7.85 7.75
CA ASN A 67 22.27 -9.26 7.55
C ASN A 67 21.60 -9.86 8.81
N GLY A 68 20.48 -10.54 8.62
CA GLY A 68 19.68 -11.13 9.71
C GLY A 68 18.96 -10.12 10.61
N LYS A 69 18.95 -8.82 10.29
CA LYS A 69 18.29 -7.78 11.10
C LYS A 69 17.02 -7.23 10.48
N ILE A 70 16.95 -7.15 9.15
CA ILE A 70 15.81 -6.58 8.45
C ILE A 70 15.46 -7.42 7.21
N TRP A 71 14.17 -7.49 6.90
CA TRP A 71 13.66 -7.91 5.60
C TRP A 71 13.40 -6.70 4.71
N ARG A 72 13.45 -6.91 3.39
CA ARG A 72 13.09 -5.91 2.39
C ARG A 72 11.90 -6.41 1.60
N ILE A 73 10.79 -5.69 1.69
CA ILE A 73 9.56 -6.02 0.97
C ILE A 73 9.36 -4.96 -0.12
N GLY A 74 9.34 -5.40 -1.37
CA GLY A 74 9.24 -4.50 -2.54
C GLY A 74 7.83 -4.48 -3.13
N THR A 75 7.29 -3.29 -3.37
CA THR A 75 6.03 -3.06 -4.10
C THR A 75 6.33 -2.33 -5.42
N MET A 76 7.03 -3.04 -6.31
CA MET A 76 7.54 -2.52 -7.58
C MET A 76 6.82 -3.11 -8.79
N GLY A 77 6.75 -2.34 -9.88
CA GLY A 77 6.30 -2.83 -11.19
C GLY A 77 4.93 -3.50 -11.14
N TYR A 78 4.84 -4.72 -11.70
CA TYR A 78 3.61 -5.50 -11.72
C TYR A 78 3.13 -5.89 -10.32
N ASN A 79 4.02 -6.01 -9.33
CA ASN A 79 3.66 -6.39 -7.95
C ASN A 79 3.14 -5.21 -7.11
N ALA A 80 3.15 -4.00 -7.67
CA ALA A 80 2.51 -2.83 -7.07
C ALA A 80 0.98 -2.92 -7.26
N ARG A 81 0.34 -3.87 -6.58
CA ARG A 81 -1.11 -4.07 -6.60
C ARG A 81 -1.65 -4.41 -5.22
N LYS A 82 -2.94 -4.14 -5.02
CA LYS A 82 -3.65 -4.37 -3.75
C LYS A 82 -3.65 -5.85 -3.35
N ASP A 83 -3.91 -6.75 -4.29
CA ASP A 83 -3.91 -8.21 -4.09
C ASP A 83 -2.55 -8.69 -3.58
N CYS A 84 -1.45 -8.31 -4.24
CA CYS A 84 -0.10 -8.69 -3.82
C CYS A 84 0.24 -8.20 -2.41
N VAL A 85 -0.11 -6.94 -2.08
CA VAL A 85 0.14 -6.39 -0.74
C VAL A 85 -0.64 -7.17 0.31
N MET A 86 -1.94 -7.38 0.10
CA MET A 86 -2.80 -8.12 1.04
C MET A 86 -2.32 -9.55 1.23
N GLN A 87 -2.03 -10.27 0.15
CA GLN A 87 -1.52 -11.66 0.22
C GLN A 87 -0.19 -11.75 0.97
N THR A 88 0.72 -10.80 0.74
CA THR A 88 2.00 -10.74 1.46
C THR A 88 1.81 -10.53 2.95
N LEU A 89 0.88 -9.65 3.36
CA LEU A 89 0.59 -9.40 4.77
C LEU A 89 -0.05 -10.62 5.45
N VAL A 90 -1.02 -11.27 4.80
CA VAL A 90 -1.65 -12.51 5.31
C VAL A 90 -0.60 -13.61 5.52
N ALA A 91 0.22 -13.87 4.50
CA ALA A 91 1.24 -14.92 4.55
C ALA A 91 2.28 -14.62 5.64
N LEU A 92 2.72 -13.36 5.75
CA LEU A 92 3.67 -12.93 6.76
C LEU A 92 3.11 -13.11 8.17
N GLU A 93 1.87 -12.66 8.41
CA GLU A 93 1.19 -12.84 9.70
C GLU A 93 1.07 -14.32 10.08
N ALA A 94 0.66 -15.19 9.14
CA ALA A 94 0.53 -16.62 9.36
C ALA A 94 1.87 -17.28 9.71
N VAL A 95 2.94 -16.97 8.98
CA VAL A 95 4.28 -17.51 9.21
C VAL A 95 4.86 -17.01 10.54
N LEU A 96 4.67 -15.73 10.87
CA LEU A 96 5.12 -15.15 12.13
C LEU A 96 4.41 -15.79 13.33
N ASN A 97 3.09 -15.94 13.27
CA ASN A 97 2.31 -16.61 14.29
C ASN A 97 2.75 -18.07 14.48
N ARG A 98 3.02 -18.79 13.38
CA ARG A 98 3.54 -20.16 13.42
C ARG A 98 4.90 -20.26 14.11
N LEU A 99 5.75 -19.25 13.95
CA LEU A 99 7.09 -19.19 14.55
C LEU A 99 7.11 -18.55 15.94
N GLY A 100 5.95 -18.33 16.56
CA GLY A 100 5.82 -17.89 17.95
C GLY A 100 5.84 -16.37 18.14
N PHE A 101 5.73 -15.57 17.08
CA PHE A 101 5.45 -14.14 17.21
C PHE A 101 3.95 -13.95 17.46
N THR A 102 3.57 -13.14 18.44
CA THR A 102 2.15 -12.87 18.70
C THR A 102 1.72 -11.59 17.99
N THR A 103 0.81 -11.73 17.03
CA THR A 103 0.13 -10.61 16.37
C THR A 103 -1.29 -10.44 16.91
N VAL A 104 -1.86 -9.24 16.74
CA VAL A 104 -3.30 -9.04 16.87
C VAL A 104 -3.92 -9.44 15.54
N GLN A 105 -4.62 -10.57 15.52
CA GLN A 105 -5.11 -11.18 14.29
C GLN A 105 -5.93 -10.20 13.45
N GLY A 106 -5.49 -9.96 12.21
CA GLY A 106 -6.18 -9.11 11.25
C GLY A 106 -5.96 -7.59 11.43
N ALA A 107 -5.27 -7.14 12.48
CA ALA A 107 -5.00 -5.71 12.70
C ALA A 107 -4.17 -5.10 11.56
N GLY A 108 -3.18 -5.85 11.04
CA GLY A 108 -2.41 -5.42 9.87
C GLY A 108 -3.27 -5.28 8.62
N LEU A 109 -4.14 -6.25 8.35
CA LEU A 109 -5.02 -6.21 7.18
C LEU A 109 -6.02 -5.07 7.26
N GLN A 110 -6.59 -4.82 8.46
CA GLN A 110 -7.51 -3.71 8.66
C GLN A 110 -6.80 -2.37 8.42
N ALA A 111 -5.62 -2.15 9.01
CA ALA A 111 -4.85 -0.93 8.79
C ALA A 111 -4.49 -0.71 7.31
N THR A 112 -4.15 -1.77 6.57
CA THR A 112 -3.94 -1.70 5.13
C THR A 112 -5.22 -1.39 4.37
N TRP A 113 -6.36 -1.97 4.77
CA TRP A 113 -7.65 -1.75 4.14
C TRP A 113 -8.12 -0.30 4.26
N ASP A 114 -7.95 0.30 5.44
CA ASP A 114 -8.32 1.69 5.73
C ASP A 114 -7.57 2.66 4.82
N VAL A 115 -6.28 2.43 4.56
CA VAL A 115 -5.48 3.24 3.62
C VAL A 115 -6.08 3.19 2.20
N TYR A 116 -6.48 2.01 1.74
CA TYR A 116 -7.10 1.88 0.41
C TYR A 116 -8.49 2.52 0.32
N GLN A 117 -9.24 2.62 1.42
CA GLN A 117 -10.56 3.27 1.44
C GLN A 117 -10.44 4.79 1.36
N VAL A 118 -9.49 5.40 2.08
CA VAL A 118 -9.26 6.86 2.05
C VAL A 118 -8.92 7.33 0.64
N ASP A 119 -8.07 6.60 -0.08
CA ASP A 119 -7.72 6.96 -1.46
C ASP A 119 -8.90 6.83 -2.44
N SER A 120 -9.76 5.84 -2.20
CA SER A 120 -10.98 5.64 -3.00
C SER A 120 -11.96 6.79 -2.79
N ALA A 121 -12.13 7.27 -1.56
CA ALA A 121 -12.97 8.42 -1.24
C ALA A 121 -12.46 9.72 -1.91
N HIS A 122 -11.15 9.97 -1.89
CA HIS A 122 -10.56 11.15 -2.55
C HIS A 122 -10.64 11.10 -4.08
N GLN A 123 -10.64 9.93 -4.71
CA GLN A 123 -10.91 9.80 -6.14
C GLN A 123 -12.37 10.10 -6.51
N VAL A 124 -13.33 9.73 -5.66
CA VAL A 124 -14.75 10.00 -5.89
C VAL A 124 -15.04 11.51 -5.77
N ASP A 125 -14.49 12.19 -4.76
CA ASP A 125 -14.65 13.64 -4.61
C ASP A 125 -14.03 14.43 -5.78
N SER A 126 -12.86 14.00 -6.25
CA SER A 126 -12.20 14.59 -7.42
C SER A 126 -13.03 14.40 -8.69
N ALA A 127 -13.55 13.20 -8.93
CA ALA A 127 -14.40 12.90 -10.08
C ALA A 127 -15.71 13.70 -10.07
N HIS A 128 -16.30 13.92 -8.89
CA HIS A 128 -17.53 14.70 -8.74
C HIS A 128 -17.32 16.21 -8.99
N GLN A 129 -16.12 16.74 -8.69
CA GLN A 129 -15.74 18.10 -9.05
C GLN A 129 -15.48 18.29 -10.56
N VAL A 130 -14.96 17.28 -11.26
CA VAL A 130 -14.75 17.38 -12.73
C VAL A 130 -16.09 17.37 -13.47
N ASP A 131 -17.05 16.56 -13.02
CA ASP A 131 -18.38 16.45 -13.64
C ASP A 131 -19.19 17.75 -13.49
N SER A 132 -19.13 18.38 -12.32
CA SER A 132 -19.76 19.68 -12.07
C SER A 132 -19.12 20.85 -12.83
N THR A 133 -17.81 20.78 -13.11
CA THR A 133 -17.12 21.76 -13.95
C THR A 133 -17.49 21.61 -15.43
N HIS A 134 -17.66 20.38 -15.93
CA HIS A 134 -18.11 20.11 -17.30
C HIS A 134 -19.58 20.47 -17.55
N GLN A 135 -20.44 20.33 -16.53
CA GLN A 135 -21.85 20.73 -16.61
C GLN A 135 -22.04 22.26 -16.58
N ALA A 136 -21.22 22.98 -15.81
CA ALA A 136 -21.22 24.44 -15.80
C ALA A 136 -20.74 25.03 -17.15
N ASP A 137 -19.70 24.45 -17.74
CA ASP A 137 -19.09 24.93 -18.99
C ASP A 137 -19.90 24.56 -20.26
N SER A 138 -20.87 23.66 -20.14
CA SER A 138 -21.84 23.34 -21.19
C SER A 138 -23.13 24.16 -21.07
N ALA A 139 -23.57 24.49 -19.85
CA ALA A 139 -24.67 25.41 -19.61
C ALA A 139 -24.37 26.84 -20.10
N GLN A 140 -23.15 27.34 -19.86
CA GLN A 140 -22.72 28.67 -20.31
C GLN A 140 -22.65 28.78 -21.85
N ARG A 141 -22.17 27.73 -22.53
CA ARG A 141 -22.12 27.69 -24.01
C ARG A 141 -23.51 27.68 -24.65
N ASN A 142 -24.51 27.08 -23.99
CA ASN A 142 -25.87 27.05 -24.50
C ASN A 142 -26.63 28.38 -24.28
N SER A 143 -26.32 29.12 -23.20
CA SER A 143 -26.89 30.46 -22.98
C SER A 143 -26.36 31.49 -23.98
N ASP A 144 -25.08 31.42 -24.34
CA ASP A 144 -24.46 32.34 -25.30
C ASP A 144 -24.98 32.12 -26.72
N HIS A 145 -25.30 30.87 -27.08
CA HIS A 145 -25.90 30.54 -28.38
C HIS A 145 -27.38 30.97 -28.50
N ALA A 146 -28.12 31.04 -27.39
CA ALA A 146 -29.52 31.45 -27.39
C ALA A 146 -29.69 32.98 -27.57
N GLN A 147 -28.73 33.79 -27.09
CA GLN A 147 -28.78 35.25 -27.24
C GLN A 147 -28.50 35.73 -28.68
N LEU A 148 -27.76 34.94 -29.47
CA LEU A 148 -27.42 35.30 -30.86
C LEU A 148 -28.56 35.06 -31.86
N ASN A 149 -29.55 34.22 -31.53
CA ASN A 149 -30.67 33.89 -32.43
C ASN A 149 -31.98 34.65 -32.12
N GLY A 150 -31.97 35.56 -31.14
CA GLY A 150 -33.17 36.33 -30.72
C GLY A 150 -33.25 37.77 -31.25
N ALA A 151 -32.36 38.18 -32.14
CA ALA A 151 -32.23 39.57 -32.60
C ALA A 151 -32.40 39.74 -34.13
N ASN A 152 -33.36 39.03 -34.74
CA ASN A 152 -33.76 39.26 -36.14
C ASN A 152 -35.27 39.39 -36.25
#